data_AF-A0A9E2FIG2-F1
#
_entry.id   AF-A0A9E2FIG2-F1
#
_cell.length_a   1.000
_cell.length_b   1.000
_cell.length_c   1.000
_cell.angle_alpha   90.00
_cell.angle_beta   90.00
_cell.angle_gamma   90.00
#
_symmetry.space_group_name_H-M   'P 1'
#
loop_
_entity.id
_entity.type
_entity.pdbx_description
1 polymer ?
#
loop_
_entity_poly.entity_id
_entity_poly.type
_entity_poly.pdbx_seq_one_letter_code
_entity_poly.pdbx_strand_id
1 'polypeptide(L)'
;MRPERFHAEAVVLLLRKQGLATLPEIKTSLGTQVDMTAFRKLREIQYVRSYSHRGRFYALEEQAEFDARGLWTYKGVRFSRFRSLVNTVEEFIRRSPRGFSAAELAAELGVEVKGPLLQLVKSERLVRERVAGVYVYVSPDCVRRKRQVAARKAGSSAGSPGILRGPEDAPTDVAKAALILFLSTLNEKQRRLYAGLESLRSGQGGDAHVARLTGLNVHTIARGREELRQRDLDIDRIRRPGGGRKSVEKKTRRSSRRSKS
;
A
#
# COMPACT_ATOMS: atom_id res chain seq x y z
N MET A 1 42.65 -38.14 -13.12
CA MET A 1 41.19 -37.90 -13.12
C MET A 1 40.82 -37.17 -14.40
N ARG A 2 39.93 -37.74 -15.24
CA ARG A 2 39.38 -37.01 -16.39
C ARG A 2 38.33 -36.01 -15.85
N PRO A 3 38.35 -34.73 -16.23
CA PRO A 3 37.35 -33.78 -15.76
C PRO A 3 35.97 -34.16 -16.31
N GLU A 4 34.98 -34.26 -15.42
CA GLU A 4 33.58 -34.48 -15.79
C GLU A 4 33.12 -33.36 -16.74
N ARG A 5 32.73 -33.75 -17.95
CA ARG A 5 32.25 -32.82 -18.98
C ARG A 5 30.76 -32.57 -18.76
N PHE A 6 30.45 -31.43 -18.17
CA PHE A 6 29.07 -30.97 -18.02
C PHE A 6 28.61 -30.27 -19.30
N HIS A 7 27.59 -30.83 -19.95
CA HIS A 7 27.04 -30.29 -21.19
C HIS A 7 25.90 -29.31 -20.89
N ALA A 8 25.98 -28.09 -21.45
CA ALA A 8 24.92 -27.08 -21.32
C ALA A 8 23.61 -27.53 -22.00
N GLU A 9 23.68 -28.42 -22.99
CA GLU A 9 22.54 -29.00 -23.70
C GLU A 9 21.55 -29.71 -22.79
N ALA A 10 22.02 -30.38 -21.73
CA ALA A 10 21.15 -31.06 -20.77
C ALA A 10 20.18 -30.09 -20.08
N VAL A 11 20.64 -28.88 -19.78
CA VAL A 11 19.83 -27.81 -19.17
C VAL A 11 18.84 -27.25 -20.19
N VAL A 12 19.26 -27.07 -21.45
CA VAL A 12 18.38 -26.61 -22.54
C VAL A 12 17.25 -27.61 -22.78
N LEU A 13 17.55 -28.91 -22.86
CA LEU A 13 16.55 -29.96 -23.04
C LEU A 13 15.54 -29.99 -21.89
N LEU A 14 16.01 -29.87 -20.65
CA LEU A 14 15.14 -29.81 -19.47
C LEU A 14 14.22 -28.58 -19.52
N LEU A 15 14.78 -27.40 -19.78
CA LEU A 15 14.02 -26.16 -19.87
C LEU A 15 13.01 -26.18 -21.02
N ARG A 16 13.37 -26.76 -22.18
CA ARG A 16 12.44 -26.95 -23.30
C ARG A 16 11.30 -27.90 -22.95
N LYS A 17 11.59 -28.98 -22.21
CA LYS A 17 10.59 -29.99 -21.82
C LYS A 17 9.62 -29.49 -20.74
N GLN A 18 10.12 -28.78 -19.72
CA GLN A 18 9.32 -28.36 -18.56
C GLN A 18 8.81 -26.90 -18.65
N GLY A 19 9.48 -26.08 -19.45
CA GLY A 19 9.28 -24.62 -19.60
C GLY A 19 9.89 -23.79 -18.46
N LEU A 20 9.92 -24.31 -17.24
CA LEU A 20 10.52 -23.70 -16.05
C LEU A 20 11.32 -24.74 -15.30
N ALA A 21 12.45 -24.34 -14.73
CA ALA A 21 13.23 -25.18 -13.83
C ALA A 21 13.71 -24.42 -12.60
N THR A 22 13.89 -25.14 -11.51
CA THR A 22 14.54 -24.67 -10.29
C THR A 22 16.01 -25.06 -10.26
N LEU A 23 16.80 -24.39 -9.41
CA LEU A 23 18.24 -24.70 -9.30
C LEU A 23 18.52 -26.16 -8.91
N PRO A 24 17.76 -26.81 -7.99
CA PRO A 24 17.92 -28.23 -7.71
C PRO A 24 17.67 -29.13 -8.92
N GLU A 25 16.65 -28.86 -9.74
CA GLU A 25 16.36 -29.65 -10.95
C GLU A 25 17.47 -29.50 -11.99
N ILE A 26 17.99 -28.27 -12.15
CA ILE A 26 19.13 -28.00 -13.04
C ILE A 26 20.37 -28.77 -12.57
N LYS A 27 20.65 -28.77 -11.26
CA LYS A 27 21.72 -29.55 -10.65
C LYS A 27 21.60 -31.05 -10.93
N THR A 28 20.40 -31.61 -10.74
CA THR A 28 20.11 -33.01 -11.03
C THR A 28 20.35 -33.34 -12.50
N SER A 29 19.92 -32.47 -13.43
CA SER A 29 20.14 -32.67 -14.87
C SER A 29 21.61 -32.62 -15.30
N LEU A 30 22.42 -31.81 -14.62
CA LEU A 30 23.85 -31.71 -14.84
C LEU A 30 24.64 -32.81 -14.11
N GLY A 31 24.02 -33.55 -13.19
CA GLY A 31 24.72 -34.49 -12.30
C GLY A 31 25.64 -33.79 -11.30
N THR A 32 25.42 -32.50 -11.00
CA THR A 32 26.29 -31.70 -10.11
C THR A 32 25.59 -31.34 -8.82
N GLN A 33 26.31 -31.33 -7.70
CA GLN A 33 25.84 -30.73 -6.45
C GLN A 33 26.29 -29.27 -6.26
N VAL A 34 27.20 -28.79 -7.12
CA VAL A 34 27.85 -27.48 -7.00
C VAL A 34 27.07 -26.39 -7.73
N ASP A 35 26.63 -25.36 -7.00
CA ASP A 35 25.89 -24.21 -7.56
C ASP A 35 26.66 -23.49 -8.65
N MET A 36 27.96 -23.24 -8.43
CA MET A 36 28.79 -22.50 -9.36
C MET A 36 28.94 -23.19 -10.72
N THR A 37 28.92 -24.52 -10.77
CA THR A 37 28.95 -25.28 -12.03
C THR A 37 27.63 -25.12 -12.79
N ALA A 38 26.50 -25.22 -12.08
CA ALA A 38 25.18 -24.98 -12.67
C ALA A 38 25.05 -23.55 -13.19
N PHE A 39 25.46 -22.54 -12.42
CA PHE A 39 25.42 -21.13 -12.85
C PHE A 39 26.36 -20.85 -14.03
N ARG A 40 27.55 -21.45 -14.06
CA ARG A 40 28.48 -21.30 -15.19
C ARG A 40 27.84 -21.83 -16.47
N LYS A 41 27.19 -23.00 -16.42
CA LYS A 41 26.50 -23.58 -17.57
C LYS A 41 25.22 -22.83 -17.93
N LEU A 42 24.51 -22.29 -16.96
CA LEU A 42 23.40 -21.38 -17.21
C LEU A 42 23.87 -20.10 -17.91
N ARG A 43 25.05 -19.55 -17.61
CA ARG A 43 25.57 -18.35 -18.31
C ARG A 43 25.96 -18.60 -19.76
N GLU A 44 26.27 -19.85 -20.13
CA GLU A 44 26.51 -20.23 -21.54
C GLU A 44 25.21 -20.16 -22.36
N ILE A 45 24.04 -20.18 -21.71
CA ILE A 45 22.73 -20.04 -22.35
C ILE A 45 22.10 -18.68 -22.02
N GLN A 46 21.32 -18.11 -22.95
CA GLN A 46 20.54 -16.91 -22.66
C GLN A 46 19.31 -17.30 -21.82
N TYR A 47 19.43 -17.15 -20.50
CA TYR A 47 18.38 -17.49 -19.54
C TYR A 47 17.77 -16.27 -18.87
N VAL A 48 16.51 -16.40 -18.47
CA VAL A 48 15.77 -15.42 -17.67
C VAL A 48 15.49 -16.02 -16.30
N ARG A 49 15.65 -15.21 -15.26
CA ARG A 49 15.34 -15.57 -13.87
C ARG A 49 14.01 -14.94 -13.46
N SER A 50 13.20 -15.65 -12.70
CA SER A 50 11.99 -15.07 -12.14
C SER A 50 12.34 -13.93 -11.19
N TYR A 51 11.55 -12.85 -11.20
CA TYR A 51 11.64 -11.85 -10.14
C TYR A 51 10.64 -12.16 -9.02
N SER A 52 9.62 -12.99 -9.28
CA SER A 52 8.73 -13.54 -8.25
C SER A 52 9.34 -14.78 -7.57
N HIS A 53 8.72 -15.24 -6.48
CA HIS A 53 9.15 -16.38 -5.68
C HIS A 53 10.64 -16.35 -5.27
N ARG A 54 11.20 -15.15 -5.00
CA ARG A 54 12.61 -14.94 -4.63
C ARG A 54 13.62 -15.39 -5.71
N GLY A 55 13.20 -15.42 -6.98
CA GLY A 55 14.07 -15.81 -8.09
C GLY A 55 14.48 -17.27 -8.06
N ARG A 56 13.53 -18.15 -7.76
CA ARG A 56 13.76 -19.60 -7.71
C ARG A 56 13.66 -20.28 -9.08
N PHE A 57 12.99 -19.66 -10.04
CA PHE A 57 12.72 -20.25 -11.34
C PHE A 57 13.59 -19.64 -12.42
N TYR A 58 13.99 -20.50 -13.35
CA TYR A 58 14.81 -20.20 -14.51
C TYR A 58 14.05 -20.67 -15.76
N ALA A 59 14.15 -19.88 -16.82
CA ALA A 59 13.52 -20.13 -18.10
C ALA A 59 14.48 -19.74 -19.24
N LEU A 60 14.30 -20.30 -20.43
CA LEU A 60 15.02 -19.86 -21.61
C LEU A 60 14.44 -18.53 -22.12
N GLU A 61 15.31 -17.61 -22.53
CA GLU A 61 14.86 -16.35 -23.14
C GLU A 61 14.14 -16.58 -24.47
N GLU A 62 14.49 -17.64 -25.19
CA GLU A 62 13.83 -18.08 -26.43
C GLU A 62 12.33 -18.36 -26.25
N GLN A 63 11.92 -18.82 -25.05
CA GLN A 63 10.52 -19.14 -24.74
C GLN A 63 9.78 -17.99 -24.05
N ALA A 64 10.45 -16.85 -23.84
CA ALA A 64 9.91 -15.76 -23.05
C ALA A 64 9.06 -14.81 -23.90
N GLU A 65 7.75 -14.84 -23.69
CA GLU A 65 6.79 -13.93 -24.32
C GLU A 65 6.62 -12.66 -23.47
N PHE A 66 7.54 -11.72 -23.65
CA PHE A 66 7.47 -10.44 -22.95
C PHE A 66 6.34 -9.56 -23.49
N ASP A 67 5.54 -9.00 -22.59
CA ASP A 67 4.54 -7.98 -22.93
C ASP A 67 5.21 -6.65 -23.32
N ALA A 68 4.39 -5.67 -23.74
CA ALA A 68 4.87 -4.33 -24.09
C ALA A 68 5.63 -3.61 -22.94
N ARG A 69 5.45 -4.07 -21.70
CA ARG A 69 6.12 -3.55 -20.50
C ARG A 69 7.40 -4.34 -20.15
N GLY A 70 7.72 -5.40 -20.90
CA GLY A 70 8.88 -6.26 -20.66
C GLY A 70 8.67 -7.28 -19.54
N LEU A 71 7.42 -7.57 -19.18
CA LEU A 71 7.03 -8.58 -18.20
C LEU A 71 6.48 -9.81 -18.90
N TRP A 72 6.87 -10.97 -18.43
CA TRP A 72 6.34 -12.24 -18.90
C TRP A 72 5.80 -13.02 -17.70
N THR A 73 4.56 -13.49 -17.79
CA THR A 73 3.95 -14.33 -16.75
C THR A 73 3.72 -15.71 -17.32
N TYR A 74 4.32 -16.72 -16.70
CA TYR A 74 4.19 -18.11 -17.13
C TYR A 74 3.96 -19.00 -15.92
N LYS A 75 2.85 -19.78 -15.94
CA LYS A 75 2.42 -20.65 -14.84
C LYS A 75 2.39 -19.97 -13.46
N GLY A 76 1.99 -18.69 -13.41
CA GLY A 76 1.94 -17.89 -12.18
C GLY A 76 3.29 -17.32 -11.71
N VAL A 77 4.39 -17.69 -12.38
CA VAL A 77 5.72 -17.12 -12.14
C VAL A 77 5.92 -15.91 -13.05
N ARG A 78 6.51 -14.85 -12.52
CA ARG A 78 6.74 -13.61 -13.27
C ARG A 78 8.22 -13.38 -13.54
N PHE A 79 8.50 -13.04 -14.78
CA PHE A 79 9.81 -12.79 -15.36
C PHE A 79 9.86 -11.38 -15.91
N SER A 80 11.06 -10.81 -15.88
CA SER A 80 11.31 -9.47 -16.39
C SER A 80 12.51 -9.51 -17.29
N ARG A 81 12.44 -8.78 -18.40
CA ARG A 81 13.56 -8.58 -19.31
C ARG A 81 14.76 -7.92 -18.62
N PHE A 82 14.51 -7.19 -17.53
CA PHE A 82 15.54 -6.47 -16.77
C PHE A 82 16.28 -7.36 -15.73
N ARG A 83 16.07 -8.69 -15.79
CA ARG A 83 16.72 -9.76 -15.00
C ARG A 83 16.41 -9.77 -13.50
N SER A 84 16.31 -8.60 -12.85
CA SER A 84 16.08 -8.47 -11.41
C SER A 84 14.90 -7.56 -11.09
N LEU A 85 14.25 -7.80 -9.94
CA LEU A 85 13.15 -6.95 -9.46
C LEU A 85 13.61 -5.50 -9.26
N VAL A 86 14.82 -5.31 -8.72
CA VAL A 86 15.41 -3.99 -8.46
C VAL A 86 15.55 -3.19 -9.77
N ASN A 87 16.14 -3.80 -10.79
CA ASN A 87 16.31 -3.14 -12.10
C ASN A 87 14.96 -2.91 -12.80
N THR A 88 14.02 -3.83 -12.64
CA THR A 88 12.66 -3.71 -13.20
C THR A 88 11.96 -2.50 -12.59
N VAL A 89 11.97 -2.36 -11.26
CA VAL A 89 11.36 -1.23 -10.55
C VAL A 89 11.97 0.10 -10.99
N GLU A 90 13.30 0.17 -11.06
CA GLU A 90 14.01 1.37 -11.50
C GLU A 90 13.63 1.77 -12.93
N GLU A 91 13.62 0.83 -13.87
CA GLU A 91 13.28 1.11 -15.27
C GLU A 91 11.82 1.52 -15.44
N PHE A 92 10.90 0.87 -14.71
CA PHE A 92 9.49 1.26 -14.68
C PHE A 92 9.31 2.70 -14.18
N ILE A 93 10.03 3.09 -13.12
CA ILE A 93 9.97 4.46 -12.59
C ILE A 93 10.60 5.46 -13.55
N ARG A 94 11.70 5.10 -14.24
CA ARG A 94 12.35 5.98 -15.23
C ARG A 94 11.51 6.21 -16.48
N ARG A 95 10.78 5.19 -16.94
CA ARG A 95 9.87 5.28 -18.08
C ARG A 95 8.56 5.96 -17.73
N SER A 96 8.12 5.87 -16.47
CA SER A 96 6.85 6.48 -16.05
C SER A 96 6.88 8.00 -16.15
N PRO A 97 5.88 8.62 -16.78
CA PRO A 97 5.78 10.08 -16.86
C PRO A 97 5.35 10.71 -15.51
N ARG A 98 4.86 9.94 -14.54
CA ARG A 98 4.32 10.45 -13.26
C ARG A 98 5.03 9.90 -12.03
N GLY A 99 6.08 9.10 -12.23
CA GLY A 99 6.64 8.26 -11.18
C GLY A 99 5.64 7.20 -10.72
N PHE A 100 5.94 6.51 -9.63
CA PHE A 100 5.05 5.50 -9.06
C PHE A 100 5.04 5.50 -7.54
N SER A 101 3.89 5.20 -6.95
CA SER A 101 3.79 4.81 -5.54
C SER A 101 4.07 3.32 -5.35
N ALA A 102 4.41 2.93 -4.11
CA ALA A 102 4.63 1.53 -3.78
C ALA A 102 3.39 0.65 -4.04
N ALA A 103 2.18 1.19 -3.87
CA ALA A 103 0.94 0.47 -4.11
C ALA A 103 0.68 0.23 -5.61
N GLU A 104 0.90 1.26 -6.44
CA GLU A 104 0.77 1.14 -7.90
C GLU A 104 1.77 0.14 -8.47
N LEU A 105 3.04 0.21 -8.04
CA LEU A 105 4.07 -0.76 -8.46
C LEU A 105 3.76 -2.18 -8.00
N ALA A 106 3.24 -2.34 -6.77
CA ALA A 106 2.83 -3.64 -6.27
C ALA A 106 1.65 -4.20 -7.07
N ALA A 107 0.71 -3.37 -7.52
CA ALA A 107 -0.40 -3.79 -8.36
C ALA A 107 0.08 -4.22 -9.76
N GLU A 108 0.97 -3.43 -10.39
CA GLU A 108 1.51 -3.72 -11.72
C GLU A 108 2.42 -4.94 -11.74
N LEU A 109 3.38 -5.02 -10.81
CA LEU A 109 4.34 -6.13 -10.75
C LEU A 109 3.78 -7.36 -10.03
N GLY A 110 2.68 -7.17 -9.26
CA GLY A 110 2.01 -8.15 -8.41
C GLY A 110 2.90 -8.79 -7.34
N VAL A 111 4.00 -8.12 -6.96
CA VAL A 111 4.98 -8.58 -5.95
C VAL A 111 5.21 -7.42 -4.97
N GLU A 112 5.58 -7.73 -3.73
CA GLU A 112 5.94 -6.71 -2.76
C GLU A 112 7.22 -5.97 -3.16
N VAL A 113 7.11 -4.65 -3.34
CA VAL A 113 8.21 -3.80 -3.84
C VAL A 113 8.89 -2.95 -2.75
N LYS A 114 8.43 -3.01 -1.49
CA LYS A 114 8.95 -2.16 -0.41
C LYS A 114 10.45 -2.34 -0.19
N GLY A 115 10.93 -3.59 -0.15
CA GLY A 115 12.35 -3.91 0.01
C GLY A 115 13.22 -3.35 -1.13
N PRO A 116 12.95 -3.70 -2.41
CA PRO A 116 13.65 -3.15 -3.56
C PRO A 116 13.64 -1.61 -3.61
N LEU A 117 12.52 -0.97 -3.29
CA LEU A 117 12.42 0.49 -3.26
C LEU A 117 13.31 1.10 -2.18
N LEU A 118 13.35 0.51 -0.99
CA LEU A 118 14.24 0.96 0.08
C LEU A 118 15.72 0.82 -0.32
N GLN A 119 16.08 -0.29 -0.98
CA GLN A 119 17.43 -0.50 -1.49
C GLN A 119 17.81 0.54 -2.56
N LEU A 120 16.90 0.86 -3.48
CA LEU A 120 17.13 1.85 -4.54
C LEU A 120 17.27 3.27 -4.01
N VAL A 121 16.50 3.63 -2.96
CA VAL A 121 16.65 4.93 -2.29
C VAL A 121 17.96 5.01 -1.51
N LYS A 122 18.34 3.94 -0.79
CA LYS A 122 19.61 3.88 -0.06
C LYS A 122 20.83 3.95 -0.98
N SER A 123 20.72 3.45 -2.20
CA SER A 123 21.78 3.52 -3.22
C SER A 123 21.69 4.79 -4.08
N GLU A 124 20.85 5.76 -3.72
CA GLU A 124 20.66 7.04 -4.41
C GLU A 124 20.23 6.93 -5.89
N ARG A 125 19.79 5.73 -6.31
CA ARG A 125 19.32 5.46 -7.68
C ARG A 125 17.89 5.94 -7.91
N LEU A 126 17.14 6.18 -6.84
CA LEU A 126 15.80 6.72 -6.84
C LEU A 126 15.63 7.74 -5.71
N VAL A 127 14.74 8.69 -5.94
CA VAL A 127 14.37 9.68 -4.92
C VAL A 127 12.93 9.41 -4.50
N ARG A 128 12.68 9.55 -3.20
CA ARG A 128 11.35 9.45 -2.59
C ARG A 128 10.83 10.85 -2.35
N GLU A 129 9.73 11.21 -3.00
CA GLU A 129 9.01 12.46 -2.76
C GLU A 129 7.61 12.18 -2.21
N ARG A 130 7.05 13.16 -1.49
CA ARG A 130 5.70 13.07 -0.95
C ARG A 130 4.78 13.95 -1.79
N VAL A 131 3.83 13.34 -2.47
CA VAL A 131 2.83 14.03 -3.32
C VAL A 131 1.43 13.62 -2.87
N ALA A 132 0.57 14.58 -2.55
CA ALA A 132 -0.82 14.37 -2.12
C ALA A 132 -0.99 13.33 -0.98
N GLY A 133 -0.05 13.35 -0.02
CA GLY A 133 -0.06 12.46 1.16
C GLY A 133 0.57 11.08 0.95
N VAL A 134 0.94 10.70 -0.28
CA VAL A 134 1.52 9.38 -0.62
C VAL A 134 2.98 9.55 -1.01
N TYR A 135 3.81 8.56 -0.67
CA TYR A 135 5.19 8.51 -1.15
C TYR A 135 5.25 8.00 -2.58
N VAL A 136 5.82 8.83 -3.44
CA VAL A 136 6.05 8.58 -4.86
C VAL A 136 7.54 8.48 -5.08
N TYR A 137 7.96 7.46 -5.79
CA TYR A 137 9.34 7.22 -6.18
C TYR A 137 9.53 7.77 -7.59
N VAL A 138 10.56 8.60 -7.72
CA VAL A 138 10.87 9.38 -8.92
C VAL A 138 12.34 9.22 -9.30
N SER A 139 12.65 9.57 -10.53
CA SER A 139 14.01 9.54 -11.06
C SER A 139 14.93 10.51 -10.30
N PRO A 140 16.22 10.18 -10.12
CA PRO A 140 17.19 11.08 -9.50
C PRO A 140 17.54 12.28 -10.39
N ASP A 141 17.34 12.19 -11.71
CA ASP A 141 17.54 13.32 -12.63
C ASP A 141 16.57 14.46 -12.29
N CYS A 142 17.11 15.66 -12.04
CA CYS A 142 16.33 16.82 -11.61
C CYS A 142 15.28 17.25 -12.65
N VAL A 143 15.57 17.11 -13.95
CA VAL A 143 14.65 17.50 -15.02
C VAL A 143 13.47 16.54 -15.08
N ARG A 144 13.76 15.23 -15.11
CA ARG A 144 12.72 14.19 -15.08
C ARG A 144 11.92 14.23 -13.79
N ARG A 145 12.57 14.44 -12.64
CA ARG A 145 11.92 14.57 -11.35
C ARG A 145 10.87 15.67 -11.35
N LYS A 146 11.25 16.88 -11.77
CA LYS A 146 10.32 18.02 -11.87
C LYS A 146 9.13 17.69 -12.80
N ARG A 147 9.39 17.07 -13.96
CA ARG A 147 8.34 16.66 -14.90
C ARG A 147 7.41 15.61 -14.28
N GLN A 148 7.95 14.59 -13.61
CA GLN A 148 7.17 13.53 -12.97
C GLN A 148 6.27 14.05 -11.86
N VAL A 149 6.83 14.90 -10.99
CA VAL A 149 6.09 15.53 -9.88
C VAL A 149 5.03 16.47 -10.41
N ALA A 150 5.34 17.30 -11.41
CA ALA A 150 4.38 18.20 -12.04
C ALA A 150 3.22 17.45 -12.71
N ALA A 151 3.52 16.42 -13.52
CA ALA A 151 2.50 15.59 -14.16
C ALA A 151 1.62 14.86 -13.12
N ARG A 152 2.20 14.47 -11.97
CA ARG A 152 1.43 13.85 -10.90
C ARG A 152 0.56 14.85 -10.15
N LYS A 153 1.03 16.07 -9.86
CA LYS A 153 0.21 17.15 -9.29
C LYS A 153 -0.95 17.52 -10.22
N ALA A 154 -0.67 17.68 -11.52
CA ALA A 154 -1.67 18.05 -12.54
C ALA A 154 -2.81 17.04 -12.69
N GLY A 155 -2.56 15.76 -12.45
CA GLY A 155 -3.61 14.74 -12.49
C GLY A 155 -4.00 14.16 -11.12
N SER A 156 -3.49 14.69 -10.01
CA SER A 156 -3.99 14.35 -8.65
C SER A 156 -5.11 15.28 -8.22
N SER A 157 -5.27 16.42 -8.90
CA SER A 157 -6.45 17.30 -8.81
C SER A 157 -7.76 16.62 -9.25
N ALA A 158 -7.68 15.46 -9.92
CA ALA A 158 -8.84 14.73 -10.46
C ALA A 158 -9.32 13.56 -9.58
N GLY A 159 -8.68 13.28 -8.44
CA GLY A 159 -8.98 12.11 -7.60
C GLY A 159 -9.86 12.43 -6.38
N SER A 160 -11.19 12.42 -6.58
CA SER A 160 -12.28 12.57 -5.59
C SER A 160 -12.31 13.89 -4.80
N PRO A 161 -13.40 14.69 -4.89
CA PRO A 161 -13.58 15.92 -4.11
C PRO A 161 -13.83 15.56 -2.64
N GLY A 162 -12.76 15.43 -1.87
CA GLY A 162 -12.78 15.53 -0.42
C GLY A 162 -12.28 16.91 -0.03
N ILE A 163 -13.11 17.68 0.66
CA ILE A 163 -12.85 19.06 1.06
C ILE A 163 -11.58 19.18 1.95
N LEU A 164 -11.05 18.05 2.47
CA LEU A 164 -9.99 18.02 3.48
C LEU A 164 -8.85 17.05 3.14
N ARG A 165 -8.14 17.25 2.02
CA ARG A 165 -6.94 16.44 1.68
C ARG A 165 -5.63 17.21 1.83
N GLY A 166 -4.95 17.03 2.98
CA GLY A 166 -3.49 17.20 3.12
C GLY A 166 -2.96 18.65 3.08
N PRO A 167 -1.73 18.90 3.56
CA PRO A 167 -1.28 20.23 4.02
C PRO A 167 -0.90 21.24 2.93
N GLU A 168 -1.20 21.00 1.65
CA GLU A 168 -0.85 21.95 0.57
C GLU A 168 -2.05 22.61 -0.11
N ASP A 169 -3.26 22.11 0.14
CA ASP A 169 -4.49 22.78 -0.26
C ASP A 169 -5.19 23.22 1.03
N ALA A 170 -4.71 24.32 1.61
CA ALA A 170 -5.50 25.02 2.61
C ALA A 170 -6.88 25.26 1.98
N PRO A 171 -7.99 24.87 2.65
CA PRO A 171 -9.29 25.30 2.19
C PRO A 171 -9.21 26.82 2.15
N THR A 172 -9.35 27.44 0.96
CA THR A 172 -9.49 28.89 0.78
C THR A 172 -10.27 29.40 1.97
N ASP A 173 -9.81 30.40 2.74
CA ASP A 173 -10.30 30.67 4.10
C ASP A 173 -11.85 30.65 4.24
N VAL A 174 -12.55 31.00 3.16
CA VAL A 174 -14.00 30.81 2.93
C VAL A 174 -14.50 29.38 3.16
N ALA A 175 -13.90 28.36 2.54
CA ALA A 175 -14.27 26.95 2.69
C ALA A 175 -14.02 26.44 4.13
N LYS A 176 -12.95 26.91 4.77
CA LYS A 176 -12.67 26.60 6.18
C LYS A 176 -13.72 27.22 7.09
N ALA A 177 -14.07 28.49 6.87
CA ALA A 177 -15.12 29.19 7.61
C ALA A 177 -16.49 28.54 7.40
N ALA A 178 -16.84 28.20 6.16
CA ALA A 178 -18.08 27.50 5.82
C ALA A 178 -18.15 26.12 6.49
N LEU A 179 -17.04 25.38 6.54
CA LEU A 179 -16.97 24.11 7.26
C LEU A 179 -17.17 24.29 8.77
N ILE A 180 -16.50 25.25 9.39
CA ILE A 180 -16.67 25.54 10.83
C ILE A 180 -18.13 25.93 11.12
N LEU A 181 -18.73 26.76 10.27
CA LEU A 181 -20.14 27.13 10.36
C LEU A 181 -21.05 25.91 10.21
N PHE A 182 -20.80 25.03 9.23
CA PHE A 182 -21.56 23.79 9.08
C PHE A 182 -21.44 22.90 10.33
N LEU A 183 -20.24 22.69 10.85
CA LEU A 183 -20.03 21.87 12.05
C LEU A 183 -20.75 22.44 13.29
N SER A 184 -20.94 23.76 13.36
CA SER A 184 -21.69 24.40 14.44
C SER A 184 -23.19 24.05 14.40
N THR A 185 -23.75 23.81 13.21
CA THR A 185 -25.15 23.35 13.04
C THR A 185 -25.36 21.89 13.45
N LEU A 186 -24.28 21.11 13.53
CA LEU A 186 -24.34 19.69 13.89
C LEU A 186 -24.31 19.49 15.41
N ASN A 187 -25.05 18.48 15.88
CA ASN A 187 -24.94 18.00 17.25
C ASN A 187 -23.63 17.23 17.48
N GLU A 188 -23.27 16.98 18.75
CA GLU A 188 -21.99 16.35 19.12
C GLU A 188 -21.79 14.96 18.47
N LYS A 189 -22.87 14.18 18.31
CA LYS A 189 -22.80 12.86 17.66
C LYS A 189 -22.52 13.01 16.17
N GLN A 190 -23.27 13.86 15.46
CA GLN A 190 -23.11 14.12 14.04
C GLN A 190 -21.74 14.73 13.72
N ARG A 191 -21.31 15.72 14.50
CA ARG A 191 -20.01 16.39 14.34
C ARG A 191 -18.85 15.42 14.46
N ARG A 192 -18.92 14.53 15.46
CA ARG A 192 -17.93 13.48 15.69
C ARG A 192 -17.91 12.43 14.60
N LEU A 193 -19.07 11.99 14.12
CA LEU A 193 -19.17 11.03 13.01
C LEU A 193 -18.63 11.65 11.71
N TYR A 194 -19.01 12.89 11.40
CA TYR A 194 -18.49 13.60 10.24
C TYR A 194 -16.96 13.75 10.30
N ALA A 195 -16.42 14.18 11.45
CA ALA A 195 -14.98 14.28 11.63
C ALA A 195 -14.28 12.91 11.50
N GLY A 196 -14.92 11.85 12.01
CA GLY A 196 -14.47 10.47 11.85
C GLY A 196 -14.45 9.99 10.39
N LEU A 197 -15.47 10.36 9.61
CA LEU A 197 -15.56 10.09 8.18
C LEU A 197 -14.43 10.79 7.42
N GLU A 198 -14.21 12.07 7.70
CA GLU A 198 -13.13 12.84 7.07
C GLU A 198 -11.74 12.31 7.47
N SER A 199 -11.58 11.81 8.69
CA SER A 199 -10.38 11.07 9.10
C SER A 199 -10.17 9.77 8.32
N LEU A 200 -11.24 9.00 8.05
CA LEU A 200 -11.17 7.80 7.19
C LEU A 200 -10.71 8.14 5.79
N ARG A 201 -11.26 9.22 5.20
CA ARG A 201 -10.90 9.70 3.87
C ARG A 201 -9.45 10.18 3.80
N SER A 202 -8.95 10.77 4.88
CA SER A 202 -7.59 11.33 4.97
C SER A 202 -6.49 10.28 5.20
N GLY A 203 -6.83 9.07 5.67
CA GLY A 203 -5.87 7.98 5.89
C GLY A 203 -4.97 8.18 7.12
N GLN A 204 -3.71 7.73 7.03
CA GLN A 204 -2.78 7.72 8.18
C GLN A 204 -2.44 9.16 8.62
N GLY A 205 -2.74 9.49 9.89
CA GLY A 205 -2.62 10.85 10.43
C GLY A 205 -3.85 11.73 10.24
N GLY A 206 -4.95 11.18 9.71
CA GLY A 206 -6.20 11.89 9.47
C GLY A 206 -6.79 12.56 10.73
N ASP A 207 -6.73 11.90 11.89
CA ASP A 207 -7.29 12.47 13.12
C ASP A 207 -6.61 13.79 13.52
N ALA A 208 -5.28 13.82 13.47
CA ALA A 208 -4.49 15.00 13.79
C ALA A 208 -4.65 16.12 12.75
N HIS A 209 -4.97 15.77 11.50
CA HIS A 209 -5.27 16.74 10.45
C HIS A 209 -6.65 17.38 10.66
N VAL A 210 -7.68 16.55 10.84
CA VAL A 210 -9.04 17.01 11.08
C VAL A 210 -9.11 17.85 12.36
N ALA A 211 -8.42 17.44 13.43
CA ALA A 211 -8.33 18.21 14.67
C ALA A 211 -7.80 19.63 14.46
N ARG A 212 -6.74 19.80 13.67
CA ARG A 212 -6.17 21.14 13.37
C ARG A 212 -7.10 22.01 12.54
N LEU A 213 -7.92 21.42 11.68
CA LEU A 213 -8.84 22.14 10.81
C LEU A 213 -10.12 22.54 11.53
N THR A 214 -10.68 21.65 12.34
CA THR A 214 -12.00 21.82 12.96
C THR A 214 -11.94 22.23 14.43
N GLY A 215 -10.76 22.14 15.07
CA GLY A 215 -10.58 22.38 16.51
C GLY A 215 -11.09 21.23 17.40
N LEU A 216 -11.49 20.09 16.83
CA LEU A 216 -12.01 18.95 17.59
C LEU A 216 -10.89 18.12 18.24
N ASN A 217 -11.20 17.50 19.38
CA ASN A 217 -10.25 16.61 20.06
C ASN A 217 -9.96 15.36 19.21
N VAL A 218 -8.68 15.01 19.07
CA VAL A 218 -8.19 13.85 18.32
C VAL A 218 -8.86 12.54 18.77
N HIS A 219 -9.09 12.36 20.07
CA HIS A 219 -9.77 11.17 20.61
C HIS A 219 -11.25 11.11 20.20
N THR A 220 -11.93 12.26 20.13
CA THR A 220 -13.31 12.37 19.65
C THR A 220 -13.41 11.91 18.20
N ILE A 221 -12.49 12.39 17.36
CA ILE A 221 -12.41 12.02 15.94
C ILE A 221 -12.13 10.53 15.77
N ALA A 222 -11.14 10.01 16.51
CA ALA A 222 -10.80 8.58 16.49
C ALA A 222 -11.99 7.70 16.88
N ARG A 223 -12.75 8.11 17.90
CA ARG A 223 -13.98 7.42 18.33
C ARG A 223 -15.06 7.44 17.25
N GLY A 224 -15.31 8.59 16.62
CA GLY A 224 -16.27 8.70 15.52
C GLY A 224 -15.90 7.82 14.33
N ARG A 225 -14.61 7.78 13.99
CA ARG A 225 -14.07 6.90 12.95
C ARG A 225 -14.30 5.42 13.27
N GLU A 226 -14.07 5.02 14.51
CA GLU A 226 -14.24 3.63 14.92
C GLU A 226 -15.71 3.20 14.91
N GLU A 227 -16.63 4.07 15.36
CA GLU A 227 -18.08 3.82 15.27
C GLU A 227 -18.54 3.64 13.81
N LEU A 228 -18.00 4.43 12.87
CA LEU A 228 -18.26 4.25 11.44
C LEU A 228 -17.72 2.93 10.89
N ARG A 229 -16.54 2.47 11.34
CA ARG A 229 -15.97 1.18 10.92
C ARG A 229 -16.79 0.00 11.43
N GLN A 230 -17.23 0.07 12.67
CA GLN A 230 -18.00 -0.97 13.34
C GLN A 230 -19.45 -1.03 12.87
N ARG A 231 -19.90 -0.03 12.07
CA ARG A 231 -21.30 0.15 11.64
C ARG A 231 -22.27 0.26 12.82
N ASP A 232 -21.78 0.66 14.00
CA ASP A 232 -22.56 0.86 15.22
C ASP A 232 -23.23 2.24 15.20
N LEU A 233 -24.21 2.41 14.30
CA LEU A 233 -24.93 3.66 14.09
C LEU A 233 -26.41 3.48 14.41
N ASP A 234 -26.80 3.89 15.60
CA ASP A 234 -28.21 4.08 15.94
C ASP A 234 -28.71 5.38 15.30
N ILE A 235 -29.38 5.31 14.15
CA ILE A 235 -29.72 6.47 13.30
C ILE A 235 -30.80 7.34 13.96
N ASP A 236 -31.75 6.73 14.65
CA ASP A 236 -32.91 7.41 15.24
C ASP A 236 -32.64 7.97 16.65
N ARG A 237 -31.53 7.55 17.28
CA ARG A 237 -31.26 7.86 18.69
C ARG A 237 -30.01 8.71 18.88
N ILE A 238 -30.21 9.91 19.42
CA ILE A 238 -29.11 10.83 19.76
C ILE A 238 -28.38 10.39 21.05
N ARG A 239 -29.09 9.77 22.02
CA ARG A 239 -28.53 9.35 23.32
C ARG A 239 -28.70 7.84 23.57
N ARG A 240 -27.64 7.16 24.04
CA ARG A 240 -27.71 5.78 24.57
C ARG A 240 -28.59 5.73 25.85
N PRO A 241 -29.20 4.59 26.20
CA PRO A 241 -30.12 4.52 27.34
C PRO A 241 -29.32 4.58 28.64
N GLY A 242 -29.82 5.31 29.64
CA GLY A 242 -29.25 5.28 31.00
C GLY A 242 -28.78 6.61 31.61
N GLY A 243 -29.01 7.76 30.97
CA GLY A 243 -28.59 9.07 31.49
C GLY A 243 -29.65 9.86 32.27
N GLY A 244 -30.72 9.22 32.75
CA GLY A 244 -31.75 9.87 33.55
C GLY A 244 -31.38 9.90 35.03
N ARG A 245 -31.69 11.00 35.73
CA ARG A 245 -31.56 11.10 37.19
C ARG A 245 -32.47 10.04 37.84
N LYS A 246 -31.94 9.20 38.73
CA LYS A 246 -32.75 8.23 39.50
C LYS A 246 -33.85 8.99 40.25
N SER A 247 -35.10 8.57 40.09
CA SER A 247 -36.25 9.11 40.81
C SER A 247 -36.07 8.94 42.32
N VAL A 248 -36.29 10.02 43.08
CA VAL A 248 -36.20 10.02 44.54
C VAL A 248 -37.34 9.14 45.10
N GLU A 249 -36.98 8.09 45.85
CA GLU A 249 -37.96 7.28 46.58
C GLU A 249 -38.76 8.15 47.57
N LYS A 250 -40.10 8.11 47.47
CA LYS A 250 -40.98 8.71 48.47
C LYS A 250 -40.84 7.92 49.78
N LYS A 251 -40.28 8.55 50.83
CA LYS A 251 -40.33 8.06 52.21
C LYS A 251 -41.79 7.91 52.66
N THR A 252 -42.28 6.68 52.73
CA THR A 252 -43.51 6.36 53.47
C THR A 252 -43.26 6.57 54.98
N ARG A 253 -44.12 7.37 55.62
CA ARG A 253 -44.08 7.58 57.07
C ARG A 253 -44.43 6.26 57.77
N ARG A 254 -43.54 5.78 58.66
CA ARG A 254 -43.81 4.64 59.55
C ARG A 254 -45.00 4.96 60.45
N SER A 255 -46.08 4.18 60.36
CA SER A 255 -47.15 4.18 61.35
C SER A 255 -46.64 3.59 62.66
N SER A 256 -46.74 4.35 63.74
CA SER A 256 -46.41 3.97 65.11
C SER A 256 -47.23 2.76 65.58
N ARG A 257 -46.57 1.77 66.19
CA ARG A 257 -47.19 0.66 66.92
C ARG A 257 -48.11 1.21 68.01
N ARG A 258 -49.38 0.81 67.97
CA ARG A 258 -50.34 1.01 69.06
C ARG A 258 -50.25 -0.19 70.01
N SER A 259 -50.05 0.12 71.28
CA SER A 259 -50.12 -0.75 72.45
C SER A 259 -51.44 -1.54 72.49
N LYS A 260 -51.36 -2.79 72.95
CA LYS A 260 -52.50 -3.51 73.55
C LYS A 260 -52.11 -3.94 74.96
N SER A 261 -53.10 -3.75 75.82
CA SER A 261 -53.20 -3.98 77.26
C SER A 261 -52.76 -5.35 77.73
#